data_AF-A0A9J6FF69-F1
#
_entry.id   AF-A0A9J6FF69-F1
#
_cell.length_a   1.000
_cell.length_b   1.000
_cell.length_c   1.000
_cell.angle_alpha   90.00
_cell.angle_beta   90.00
_cell.angle_gamma   90.00
#
_symmetry.space_group_name_H-M   'P 1'
#
loop_
_entity.id
_entity.type
_entity.pdbx_description
1 polymer ?
#
loop_
_entity_poly.entity_id
_entity_poly.type
_entity_poly.pdbx_seq_one_letter_code
_entity_poly.pdbx_strand_id
1 'polypeptide(L)'
;MQRYFFSKCANPPWRKRSASADSSVTVRTRKYMTNRLLCRKQMVVDIIHPNRGTVSKTEVREKLSTMYNTTPDVVFCFGFRTQFGGGKTSGFALIYDTLDFAKKFEPKYRLCRNGLGEKGRTGRKQRKERKNRMKKVRGTKKAKVGAASGKKR
;
A
#
# COMPACT_ATOMS: atom_id res chain seq x y z
N MET A 1 15.49 40.05 24.46
CA MET A 1 14.10 39.56 24.31
C MET A 1 14.03 38.64 23.09
N GLN A 2 14.42 37.36 23.23
CA GLN A 2 14.41 36.38 22.13
C GLN A 2 13.39 35.27 22.42
N ARG A 3 12.69 34.91 21.35
CA ARG A 3 11.52 34.03 21.32
C ARG A 3 11.91 32.57 21.55
N TYR A 4 11.11 31.89 22.37
CA TYR A 4 11.12 30.45 22.57
C TYR A 4 10.96 29.70 21.23
N PHE A 5 11.97 28.92 20.86
CA PHE A 5 11.90 27.91 19.83
C PHE A 5 11.36 26.63 20.48
N PHE A 6 10.07 26.32 20.28
CA PHE A 6 9.47 25.08 20.76
C PHE A 6 9.99 23.93 19.89
N SER A 7 11.11 23.34 20.33
CA SER A 7 11.73 22.18 19.72
C SER A 7 10.78 20.98 19.76
N LYS A 8 10.71 20.28 18.63
CA LYS A 8 9.94 19.05 18.43
C LYS A 8 10.31 18.04 19.54
N CYS A 9 9.32 17.55 20.27
CA CYS A 9 9.48 16.37 21.12
C CYS A 9 9.92 15.19 20.25
N ALA A 10 11.23 14.95 20.19
CA ALA A 10 11.80 13.70 19.74
C ALA A 10 11.46 12.61 20.76
N ASN A 11 11.05 11.44 20.27
CA ASN A 11 10.74 10.30 21.13
C ASN A 11 11.96 9.96 22.01
N PRO A 12 11.80 9.79 23.33
CA PRO A 12 12.93 9.59 24.22
C PRO A 12 13.57 8.19 24.10
N PRO A 13 14.89 8.09 24.34
CA PRO A 13 15.72 6.91 24.04
C PRO A 13 15.50 5.69 24.95
N TRP A 14 14.67 5.79 25.99
CA TRP A 14 14.40 4.71 26.95
C TRP A 14 13.22 3.81 26.56
N ARG A 15 12.46 4.13 25.51
CA ARG A 15 11.43 3.24 24.96
C ARG A 15 12.02 2.30 23.90
N LYS A 16 13.01 1.50 24.29
CA LYS A 16 13.39 0.30 23.53
C LYS A 16 12.35 -0.77 23.83
N ARG A 17 11.45 -1.03 22.89
CA ARG A 17 10.60 -2.22 22.94
C ARG A 17 11.55 -3.41 22.83
N SER A 18 11.70 -4.15 23.91
CA SER A 18 12.52 -5.35 24.01
C SER A 18 12.26 -6.25 22.80
N ALA A 19 13.32 -6.60 22.08
CA ALA A 19 13.32 -7.66 21.08
C ALA A 19 13.13 -8.99 21.80
N SER A 20 11.89 -9.34 22.08
CA SER A 20 11.52 -10.63 22.67
C SER A 20 11.58 -11.69 21.57
N ALA A 21 12.56 -12.60 21.67
CA ALA A 21 12.68 -13.89 21.00
C ALA A 21 12.08 -13.99 19.58
N ASP A 22 12.95 -14.10 18.57
CA ASP A 22 12.58 -14.35 17.17
C ASP A 22 11.75 -15.63 17.03
N SER A 23 10.46 -15.51 17.25
CA SER A 23 9.46 -16.47 16.81
C SER A 23 9.59 -16.56 15.30
N SER A 24 10.22 -17.65 14.85
CA SER A 24 10.58 -17.85 13.45
C SER A 24 9.34 -17.82 12.56
N VAL A 25 9.11 -16.69 11.89
CA VAL A 25 8.01 -16.55 10.93
C VAL A 25 8.34 -17.38 9.69
N THR A 26 7.59 -18.43 9.45
CA THR A 26 7.76 -19.32 8.29
C THR A 26 6.75 -18.95 7.22
N VAL A 27 7.24 -18.68 6.01
CA VAL A 27 6.40 -18.37 4.85
C VAL A 27 6.32 -19.62 3.97
N ARG A 28 5.11 -20.06 3.64
CA ARG A 28 4.86 -21.17 2.71
C ARG A 28 4.01 -20.67 1.55
N THR A 29 4.29 -21.17 0.37
CA THR A 29 3.56 -20.80 -0.85
C THR A 29 2.73 -21.97 -1.34
N ARG A 30 1.47 -21.71 -1.71
CA ARG A 30 0.55 -22.68 -2.31
C ARG A 30 -0.02 -22.12 -3.60
N LYS A 31 -0.54 -23.01 -4.45
CA LYS A 31 -1.20 -22.64 -5.73
C LYS A 31 -0.34 -21.67 -6.55
N TYR A 32 0.96 -21.98 -6.65
CA TYR A 32 1.90 -21.19 -7.44
C TYR A 32 1.58 -21.33 -8.92
N MET A 33 1.50 -20.21 -9.62
CA MET A 33 1.24 -20.16 -11.05
C MET A 33 2.05 -19.04 -11.68
N THR A 34 2.75 -19.36 -12.77
CA THR A 34 3.42 -18.37 -13.62
C THR A 34 2.44 -17.87 -14.69
N ASN A 35 2.03 -16.61 -14.59
CA ASN A 35 1.15 -15.98 -15.58
C ASN A 35 1.99 -15.12 -16.54
N ARG A 36 2.25 -15.66 -17.73
CA ARG A 36 3.04 -14.97 -18.77
C ARG A 36 2.31 -13.79 -19.41
N LEU A 37 0.98 -13.83 -19.49
CA LEU A 37 0.16 -12.75 -20.08
C LEU A 37 0.28 -11.45 -19.28
N LEU A 38 0.47 -11.55 -17.97
CA LEU A 38 0.61 -10.43 -17.05
C LEU A 38 2.04 -10.26 -16.51
N CYS A 39 3.00 -11.00 -17.07
CA CYS A 39 4.42 -10.98 -16.69
C CYS A 39 4.64 -11.06 -15.16
N ARG A 40 3.92 -11.98 -14.50
CA ARG A 40 3.98 -12.13 -13.04
C ARG A 40 3.79 -13.56 -12.58
N LYS A 41 4.34 -13.86 -11.41
CA LYS A 41 4.07 -15.07 -10.62
C LYS A 41 2.99 -14.74 -9.60
N GLN A 42 1.97 -15.57 -9.53
CA GLN A 42 0.87 -15.42 -8.58
C GLN A 42 0.78 -16.65 -7.69
N MET A 43 0.58 -16.42 -6.40
CA MET A 43 0.55 -17.49 -5.40
C MET A 43 -0.28 -17.09 -4.18
N VAL A 44 -0.78 -18.11 -3.49
CA VAL A 44 -1.32 -17.99 -2.13
C VAL A 44 -0.16 -18.12 -1.15
N VAL A 45 -0.09 -17.22 -0.18
CA VAL A 45 0.94 -17.21 0.85
C VAL A 45 0.33 -17.55 2.19
N ASP A 46 0.81 -18.62 2.80
CA ASP A 46 0.51 -18.95 4.18
C ASP A 46 1.68 -18.57 5.07
N ILE A 47 1.37 -17.91 6.17
CA ILE A 47 2.35 -17.43 7.14
C ILE A 47 2.09 -18.13 8.46
N ILE A 48 3.08 -18.89 8.91
CA ILE A 48 3.08 -19.53 10.23
C ILE A 48 3.94 -18.67 11.16
N HIS A 49 3.33 -18.15 12.21
CA HIS A 49 3.95 -17.20 13.14
C HIS A 49 3.51 -17.55 14.58
N PRO A 50 4.07 -18.62 15.18
CA PRO A 50 3.70 -19.05 16.53
C PRO A 50 4.09 -17.97 17.54
N ASN A 51 3.25 -17.77 18.56
CA ASN A 51 3.49 -16.84 19.67
C ASN A 51 3.72 -15.37 19.27
N ARG A 52 3.43 -15.01 18.01
CA ARG A 52 3.53 -13.64 17.49
C ARG A 52 2.18 -13.16 17.00
N GLY A 53 1.97 -11.85 17.03
CA GLY A 53 0.85 -11.21 16.34
C GLY A 53 0.98 -11.28 14.82
N THR A 54 -0.01 -10.71 14.12
CA THR A 54 -0.04 -10.71 12.66
C THR A 54 1.21 -10.03 12.09
N VAL A 55 1.91 -10.72 11.19
CA VAL A 55 3.16 -10.27 10.59
C VAL A 55 2.94 -9.05 9.69
N SER A 56 3.89 -8.11 9.71
CA SER A 56 3.86 -6.92 8.86
C SER A 56 4.06 -7.28 7.38
N LYS A 57 3.44 -6.51 6.47
CA LYS A 57 3.57 -6.75 5.02
C LYS A 57 4.96 -6.42 4.47
N THR A 58 5.75 -5.61 5.18
CA THR A 58 7.15 -5.33 4.85
C THR A 58 8.00 -6.59 5.04
N GLU A 59 7.90 -7.22 6.21
CA GLU A 59 8.64 -8.45 6.52
C GLU A 59 8.27 -9.61 5.57
N VAL A 60 6.98 -9.75 5.22
CA VAL A 60 6.56 -10.80 4.27
C VAL A 60 7.11 -10.55 2.87
N ARG A 61 7.18 -9.29 2.44
CA ARG A 61 7.77 -8.92 1.14
C ARG A 61 9.26 -9.27 1.11
N GLU A 62 10.00 -8.95 2.16
CA GLU A 62 11.42 -9.27 2.28
C GLU A 62 11.67 -10.78 2.26
N LYS A 63 10.86 -11.57 2.98
CA LYS A 63 11.01 -13.03 2.95
C LYS A 63 10.72 -13.63 1.58
N LEU A 64 9.67 -13.16 0.91
CA LEU A 64 9.34 -13.61 -0.45
C LEU A 64 10.39 -13.16 -1.48
N SER A 65 10.97 -11.96 -1.30
CA SER A 65 12.01 -11.46 -2.19
C SER A 65 13.27 -12.31 -2.08
N THR A 66 13.67 -12.69 -0.86
CA THR A 66 14.77 -13.64 -0.63
C THR A 66 14.47 -15.03 -1.17
N MET A 67 13.26 -15.57 -0.96
CA MET A 67 12.89 -16.91 -1.44
C MET A 67 12.93 -17.06 -2.96
N TYR A 68 12.54 -16.01 -3.69
CA TYR A 68 12.44 -16.03 -5.15
C TYR A 68 13.54 -15.22 -5.85
N ASN A 69 14.58 -14.79 -5.13
CA ASN A 69 15.70 -13.99 -5.64
C ASN A 69 15.23 -12.77 -6.44
N THR A 70 14.34 -11.98 -5.86
CA THR A 70 13.80 -10.75 -6.47
C THR A 70 14.01 -9.56 -5.54
N THR A 71 13.79 -8.34 -6.05
CA THR A 71 13.77 -7.15 -5.20
C THR A 71 12.40 -7.01 -4.50
N PRO A 72 12.34 -6.48 -3.27
CA PRO A 72 11.07 -6.33 -2.55
C PRO A 72 10.08 -5.35 -3.20
N ASP A 73 10.56 -4.51 -4.12
CA ASP A 73 9.76 -3.50 -4.82
C ASP A 73 8.79 -4.11 -5.85
N VAL A 74 9.15 -5.26 -6.45
CA VAL A 74 8.31 -5.98 -7.41
C VAL A 74 7.31 -6.93 -6.74
N VAL A 75 7.37 -7.06 -5.42
CA VAL A 75 6.53 -7.97 -4.63
C VAL A 75 5.32 -7.22 -4.04
N PHE A 76 4.13 -7.61 -4.46
CA PHE A 76 2.87 -7.05 -3.97
C PHE A 76 2.11 -8.10 -3.16
N CYS A 77 2.00 -7.87 -1.85
CA CYS A 77 1.26 -8.73 -0.94
C CYS A 77 -0.06 -8.07 -0.49
N PHE A 78 -1.17 -8.81 -0.55
CA PHE A 78 -2.49 -8.30 -0.16
C PHE A 78 -3.39 -9.41 0.38
N GLY A 79 -4.54 -9.00 0.95
CA GLY A 79 -5.58 -9.95 1.36
C GLY A 79 -5.20 -10.84 2.55
N PHE A 80 -4.24 -10.43 3.38
CA PHE A 80 -3.90 -11.20 4.58
C PHE A 80 -5.07 -11.23 5.56
N ARG A 81 -5.49 -12.45 5.91
CA ARG A 81 -6.49 -12.73 6.93
C ARG A 81 -5.94 -13.80 7.88
N THR A 82 -5.88 -13.46 9.17
CA THR A 82 -5.46 -14.37 10.22
C THR A 82 -6.62 -15.30 10.58
N GLN A 83 -6.32 -16.59 10.76
CA GLN A 83 -7.31 -17.57 11.19
C GLN A 83 -7.71 -17.35 12.65
N PHE A 84 -8.91 -17.82 13.01
CA PHE A 84 -9.33 -17.84 14.41
C PHE A 84 -8.37 -18.69 15.24
N GLY A 85 -8.03 -18.24 16.44
CA GLY A 85 -6.98 -18.85 17.27
C GLY A 85 -5.54 -18.41 16.94
N GLY A 86 -5.33 -17.63 15.88
CA GLY A 86 -4.01 -17.05 15.56
C GLY A 86 -2.99 -18.04 14.98
N GLY A 87 -1.71 -17.65 14.94
CA GLY A 87 -0.58 -18.48 14.52
C GLY A 87 -0.49 -18.79 13.01
N LYS A 88 -1.61 -18.71 12.27
CA LYS A 88 -1.68 -18.90 10.82
C LYS A 88 -2.42 -17.74 10.15
N THR A 89 -1.80 -17.15 9.14
CA THR A 89 -2.41 -16.11 8.29
C THR A 89 -2.29 -16.54 6.84
N SER A 90 -3.37 -16.44 6.09
CA SER A 90 -3.37 -16.66 4.64
C SER A 90 -3.51 -15.34 3.90
N GLY A 91 -2.87 -15.22 2.75
CA GLY A 91 -2.96 -14.06 1.88
C GLY A 91 -2.54 -14.38 0.45
N PHE A 92 -2.40 -13.34 -0.36
CA PHE A 92 -1.98 -13.44 -1.75
C PHE A 92 -0.72 -12.62 -1.98
N ALA A 93 0.17 -13.16 -2.81
CA ALA A 93 1.34 -12.42 -3.29
C ALA A 93 1.43 -12.50 -4.81
N LEU A 94 1.86 -11.39 -5.38
CA LEU A 94 2.17 -11.21 -6.78
C LEU A 94 3.62 -10.76 -6.89
N ILE A 95 4.42 -11.47 -7.67
CA ILE A 95 5.80 -11.13 -7.95
C ILE A 95 5.88 -10.82 -9.44
N TYR A 96 6.11 -9.56 -9.78
CA TYR A 96 6.29 -9.13 -11.16
C TYR A 96 7.74 -9.35 -11.59
N ASP A 97 7.95 -9.52 -12.90
CA ASP A 97 9.31 -9.61 -13.45
C ASP A 97 10.00 -8.22 -13.46
N THR A 98 9.24 -7.15 -13.75
CA THR A 98 9.75 -5.76 -13.71
C THR A 98 8.77 -4.79 -13.05
N LEU A 99 9.29 -3.65 -12.57
CA LEU A 99 8.48 -2.58 -11.98
C LEU A 99 7.56 -1.87 -12.96
N ASP A 100 7.92 -1.84 -14.24
CA ASP A 100 7.10 -1.21 -15.28
C ASP A 100 5.80 -1.99 -15.50
N PHE A 101 5.89 -3.33 -15.59
CA PHE A 101 4.71 -4.19 -15.66
C PHE A 101 3.84 -4.08 -14.41
N ALA A 102 4.46 -3.98 -13.23
CA ALA A 102 3.71 -3.76 -11.99
C ALA A 102 2.86 -2.49 -12.05
N LYS A 103 3.42 -1.35 -12.52
CA LYS A 103 2.67 -0.08 -12.64
C LYS A 103 1.55 -0.13 -13.67
N LYS A 104 1.71 -0.90 -14.74
CA LYS A 104 0.69 -1.07 -15.81
C LYS A 104 -0.49 -1.91 -15.34
N PHE A 105 -0.24 -3.04 -14.67
CA PHE A 105 -1.27 -4.03 -14.36
C PHE A 105 -1.85 -3.92 -12.94
N GLU A 106 -1.11 -3.41 -11.95
CA GLU A 106 -1.65 -3.31 -10.60
C GLU A 106 -2.74 -2.22 -10.50
N PRO A 107 -3.84 -2.50 -9.79
CA PRO A 107 -4.79 -1.46 -9.42
C PRO A 107 -4.13 -0.32 -8.66
N LYS A 108 -4.44 0.92 -9.05
CA LYS A 108 -3.85 2.16 -8.50
C LYS A 108 -3.83 2.22 -6.97
N TYR A 109 -4.85 1.67 -6.30
CA TYR A 109 -4.92 1.69 -4.83
C TYR A 109 -3.82 0.86 -4.15
N ARG A 110 -3.28 -0.17 -4.81
CA ARG A 110 -2.14 -0.96 -4.30
C ARG A 110 -0.83 -0.23 -4.53
N LEU A 111 -0.66 0.39 -5.70
CA LEU A 111 0.48 1.27 -5.97
C LEU A 111 0.59 2.39 -4.92
N CYS A 112 -0.53 3.05 -4.58
CA CYS A 112 -0.56 4.08 -3.54
C CYS A 112 -0.17 3.54 -2.14
N ARG A 113 -0.53 2.29 -1.82
CA ARG A 113 -0.16 1.67 -0.53
C ARG A 113 1.32 1.32 -0.45
N ASN A 114 1.93 1.03 -1.59
CA ASN A 114 3.36 0.76 -1.72
C ASN A 114 4.19 2.04 -1.96
N GLY A 115 3.57 3.22 -2.00
CA GLY A 115 4.26 4.50 -2.21
C GLY A 115 4.61 4.80 -3.68
N LEU A 116 4.17 3.98 -4.63
CA LEU A 116 4.47 4.10 -6.06
C LEU A 116 3.42 4.90 -6.85
N GLY A 117 2.38 5.42 -6.19
CA GLY A 117 1.27 6.11 -6.84
C GLY A 117 0.66 7.23 -6.00
N GLU A 118 0.12 8.23 -6.67
CA GLU A 118 -0.51 9.38 -6.02
C GLU A 118 -1.99 9.14 -5.68
N LYS A 119 -2.39 9.58 -4.49
CA LYS A 119 -3.80 9.55 -4.07
C LYS A 119 -4.55 10.74 -4.65
N GLY A 120 -5.65 10.49 -5.36
CA GLY A 120 -6.56 11.54 -5.83
C GLY A 120 -7.14 12.35 -4.67
N ARG A 121 -6.92 13.67 -4.68
CA ARG A 121 -7.17 14.56 -3.52
C ARG A 121 -8.61 15.06 -3.36
N THR A 122 -9.40 15.09 -4.43
CA THR A 122 -10.73 15.74 -4.41
C THR A 122 -11.86 14.77 -4.05
N GLY A 123 -12.71 15.14 -3.09
CA GLY A 123 -13.85 14.32 -2.66
C GLY A 123 -14.95 14.13 -3.71
N ARG A 124 -15.72 13.04 -3.59
CA ARG A 124 -16.81 12.70 -4.52
C ARG A 124 -17.89 13.79 -4.59
N LYS A 125 -18.25 14.39 -3.44
CA LYS A 125 -19.24 15.49 -3.35
C LYS A 125 -18.79 16.70 -4.17
N GLN A 126 -17.57 17.19 -3.94
CA GLN A 126 -17.00 18.33 -4.67
C GLN A 126 -16.92 18.07 -6.19
N ARG A 127 -16.56 16.85 -6.62
CA ARG A 127 -16.57 16.47 -8.05
C ARG A 127 -17.98 16.51 -8.65
N LYS A 128 -18.98 15.99 -7.94
CA LYS A 128 -20.38 15.98 -8.40
C LYS A 128 -20.97 17.39 -8.45
N GLU A 129 -20.74 18.20 -7.43
CA GLU A 129 -21.17 19.61 -7.41
C GLU A 129 -20.51 20.41 -8.54
N ARG A 130 -19.20 20.24 -8.76
CA ARG A 130 -18.50 20.87 -9.90
C ARG A 130 -19.12 20.42 -11.23
N LYS A 131 -19.40 19.12 -11.40
CA LYS A 131 -20.06 18.59 -12.61
C LYS A 131 -21.45 19.22 -12.82
N ASN A 132 -22.26 19.31 -11.77
CA ASN A 132 -23.60 19.90 -11.86
C ASN A 132 -23.57 21.40 -12.15
N ARG A 133 -22.60 22.15 -11.58
CA ARG A 133 -22.40 23.57 -11.93
C ARG A 133 -21.97 23.76 -13.38
N MET A 134 -21.05 22.92 -13.89
CA MET A 134 -20.60 22.98 -15.29
C MET A 134 -21.70 22.61 -16.30
N LYS A 135 -22.69 21.80 -15.91
CA LYS A 135 -23.85 21.49 -16.76
C LYS A 135 -24.76 22.71 -17.00
N LYS A 136 -24.78 23.70 -16.09
CA LYS A 136 -25.64 24.90 -16.18
C LYS A 136 -25.15 25.94 -17.20
N VAL A 137 -23.92 25.84 -17.69
CA VAL A 137 -23.31 26.83 -18.58
C VAL A 137 -22.87 26.19 -19.90
N ARG A 138 -22.86 26.98 -20.99
CA ARG A 138 -22.54 26.53 -22.35
C ARG A 138 -21.20 27.10 -22.86
N GLY A 139 -20.54 26.38 -23.77
CA GLY A 139 -19.31 26.82 -24.42
C GLY A 139 -18.15 27.10 -23.45
N THR A 140 -17.36 28.11 -23.76
CA THR A 140 -16.16 28.53 -23.01
C THR A 140 -16.46 28.94 -21.55
N LYS A 141 -17.72 29.26 -21.22
CA LYS A 141 -18.16 29.59 -19.85
C LYS A 141 -17.99 28.42 -18.86
N LYS A 142 -17.89 27.16 -19.34
CA LYS A 142 -17.61 25.98 -18.49
C LYS A 142 -16.25 26.02 -17.79
N ALA A 143 -15.21 26.54 -18.46
CA ALA A 143 -13.86 26.62 -17.91
C ALA A 143 -13.80 27.54 -16.68
N LYS A 144 -14.52 28.67 -16.72
CA LYS A 144 -14.61 29.64 -15.61
C LYS A 144 -15.23 29.02 -14.35
N VAL A 145 -16.27 28.21 -14.49
CA VAL A 145 -16.95 27.51 -13.38
C VAL A 145 -16.09 26.39 -12.79
N GLY A 146 -15.27 25.73 -13.61
CA GLY A 146 -14.27 24.76 -13.14
C GLY A 146 -13.20 25.40 -12.25
N ALA A 147 -12.70 26.57 -12.68
CA ALA A 147 -11.66 27.34 -11.99
C ALA A 147 -12.17 28.02 -10.69
N ALA A 148 -13.43 28.43 -10.63
CA ALA A 148 -14.02 29.09 -9.45
C ALA A 148 -13.96 28.25 -8.16
N SER A 149 -13.84 26.92 -8.27
CA SER A 149 -13.64 26.03 -7.11
C SER A 149 -12.19 25.90 -6.63
N GLY A 150 -11.23 26.54 -7.30
CA GLY A 150 -9.81 26.58 -6.93
C GLY A 150 -9.37 27.89 -6.25
N LYS A 151 -10.22 28.92 -6.21
CA LYS A 151 -9.95 30.15 -5.46
C LYS A 151 -10.20 29.87 -3.97
N LYS A 152 -9.20 29.28 -3.31
CA LYS A 152 -9.13 29.19 -1.84
C LYS A 152 -9.24 30.63 -1.28
N ARG A 153 -10.21 30.85 -0.38
CA ARG A 153 -9.96 31.70 0.78
C ARG A 153 -9.03 30.94 1.72
#